data_AF-A0A965KUL2-F1
#
_entry.id   AF-A0A965KUL2-F1
#
_cell.length_a   1.000
_cell.length_b   1.000
_cell.length_c   1.000
_cell.angle_alpha   90.00
_cell.angle_beta   90.00
_cell.angle_gamma   90.00
#
_symmetry.space_group_name_H-M   'P 1'
#
loop_
_entity.id
_entity.type
_entity.pdbx_description
1 polymer ?
#
loop_
_entity_poly.entity_id
_entity_poly.type
_entity_poly.pdbx_seq_one_letter_code
_entity_poly.pdbx_strand_id
1 'polypeptide(L)'
;DDETAQLRQDSARIRKLKNIFVSSSSIEVDSLPELKRQLCSFIEEENRLNSDAEAAIILGNYFSGAITNTASLQPVLSVARKLEETGDSLDDCCSVISSRNSLNVLECLSAIEAKHASWHRNEAELKSRTRLDPKSLLLEGSFGDRAKLLATASIERDSLFSYAEVARARECVDLTIQDVIQKYLTLTGIYDGIGETLEALEYRSLARCVFEYHGSVLSKFSGNKLTDLRRHVSELDKEIIASSRRLLRAHLHASAKPPGGNGVGRKSSYTDMALIESETSKKQRFIPVRDLTRRAAGALLEIKPCWMMSPLAVAQYLPKGGFGFDLCIIDEASQMTPEDAVGALARSRQAMIVGDTNQLPPSNFFKKLIEDEDADEDETVLNESILEMANSVFRPARLLISTES
;
A
#
# COMPACT_ATOMS: atom_id res chain seq x y z
N ASP A 1 4.88 -2.02 -31.30
CA ASP A 1 5.80 -0.95 -30.86
C ASP A 1 5.11 0.40 -30.70
N ASP A 2 4.43 0.93 -31.72
CA ASP A 2 3.72 2.23 -31.61
C ASP A 2 2.56 2.23 -30.59
N GLU A 3 1.74 1.18 -30.53
CA GLU A 3 0.58 1.14 -29.61
C GLU A 3 0.99 0.87 -28.15
N THR A 4 2.05 0.10 -27.93
CA THR A 4 2.69 -0.03 -26.61
C THR A 4 3.33 1.28 -26.16
N ALA A 5 3.80 2.12 -27.10
CA ALA A 5 4.28 3.45 -26.79
C ALA A 5 3.11 4.37 -26.42
N GLN A 6 1.97 4.27 -27.13
CA GLN A 6 0.74 5.00 -26.81
C GLN A 6 0.20 4.65 -25.41
N LEU A 7 0.08 3.36 -25.08
CA LEU A 7 -0.37 2.92 -23.75
C LEU A 7 0.57 3.37 -22.63
N ARG A 8 1.89 3.40 -22.88
CA ARG A 8 2.88 3.94 -21.94
C ARG A 8 2.77 5.45 -21.80
N GLN A 9 2.53 6.16 -22.90
CA GLN A 9 2.33 7.61 -22.92
C GLN A 9 1.06 7.99 -22.17
N ASP A 10 -0.03 7.26 -22.36
CA ASP A 10 -1.29 7.46 -21.65
C ASP A 10 -1.09 7.16 -20.15
N SER A 11 -0.50 6.00 -19.80
CA SER A 11 -0.18 5.67 -18.41
C SER A 11 0.73 6.71 -17.72
N ALA A 12 1.71 7.25 -18.44
CA ALA A 12 2.61 8.29 -17.93
C ALA A 12 1.87 9.63 -17.75
N ARG A 13 1.04 10.02 -18.72
CA ARG A 13 0.16 11.20 -18.61
C ARG A 13 -0.71 11.09 -17.38
N ILE A 14 -1.25 9.92 -17.09
CA ILE A 14 -2.23 9.80 -16.02
C ILE A 14 -1.57 9.69 -14.66
N ARG A 15 -0.43 9.02 -14.51
CA ARG A 15 0.32 9.09 -13.25
C ARG A 15 0.64 10.52 -12.87
N LYS A 16 0.89 11.38 -13.86
CA LYS A 16 1.04 12.82 -13.65
C LYS A 16 -0.27 13.45 -13.16
N LEU A 17 -1.43 13.08 -13.72
CA LEU A 17 -2.75 13.52 -13.25
C LEU A 17 -3.03 13.12 -11.81
N LYS A 18 -2.91 11.82 -11.47
CA LYS A 18 -3.13 11.30 -10.12
C LYS A 18 -2.28 12.04 -9.09
N ASN A 19 -1.00 12.27 -9.38
CA ASN A 19 -0.11 12.98 -8.47
C ASN A 19 -0.49 14.45 -8.25
N ILE A 20 -1.21 15.09 -9.17
CA ILE A 20 -1.73 16.46 -8.98
C ILE A 20 -2.79 16.49 -7.85
N PHE A 21 -3.54 15.41 -7.67
CA PHE A 21 -4.62 15.30 -6.67
C PHE A 21 -4.17 14.73 -5.31
N VAL A 22 -2.93 14.26 -5.14
CA VAL A 22 -2.50 13.49 -3.93
C VAL A 22 -1.84 14.37 -2.83
N SER A 23 -1.95 15.70 -2.91
CA SER A 23 -1.25 16.59 -1.95
C SER A 23 -2.19 17.56 -1.23
N SER A 24 -2.81 17.11 -0.14
CA SER A 24 -3.61 17.94 0.78
C SER A 24 -2.97 18.14 2.16
N SER A 25 -1.76 17.65 2.41
CA SER A 25 -1.10 17.70 3.73
C SER A 25 -0.40 19.04 4.10
N SER A 26 -0.65 20.14 3.41
CA SER A 26 0.11 21.40 3.62
C SER A 26 -0.73 22.64 3.98
N ILE A 27 -1.96 22.49 4.49
CA ILE A 27 -2.72 23.63 5.02
C ILE A 27 -2.85 23.46 6.54
N GLU A 28 -2.20 24.33 7.30
CA GLU A 28 -2.33 24.38 8.76
C GLU A 28 -3.75 24.83 9.13
N VAL A 29 -4.49 23.88 9.68
CA VAL A 29 -5.93 23.91 10.02
C VAL A 29 -6.30 25.06 10.94
N ASP A 30 -5.34 25.46 11.78
CA ASP A 30 -5.50 26.49 12.80
C ASP A 30 -5.72 27.90 12.21
N SER A 31 -5.47 28.07 10.90
CA SER A 31 -5.61 29.36 10.20
C SER A 31 -6.99 29.61 9.56
N LEU A 32 -7.86 28.59 9.48
CA LEU A 32 -9.16 28.65 8.78
C LEU A 32 -10.18 29.65 9.40
N PRO A 33 -10.30 29.81 10.73
CA PRO A 33 -11.26 30.76 11.32
C PRO A 33 -10.89 32.24 11.04
N GLU A 34 -9.60 32.54 10.96
CA GLU A 34 -9.10 33.88 10.61
C GLU A 34 -9.37 34.18 9.13
N LEU A 35 -9.10 33.19 8.26
CA LEU A 35 -9.33 33.30 6.82
C LEU A 35 -10.82 33.55 6.52
N LYS A 36 -11.74 32.87 7.22
CA LYS A 36 -13.19 33.10 7.10
C LYS A 36 -13.59 34.52 7.49
N ARG A 37 -13.04 35.05 8.60
CA ARG A 37 -13.30 36.44 9.03
C ARG A 37 -12.81 37.44 7.98
N GLN A 38 -11.62 37.22 7.43
CA GLN A 38 -11.05 38.06 6.37
C GLN A 38 -11.89 38.00 5.08
N LEU A 39 -12.38 36.82 4.68
CA LEU A 39 -13.19 36.65 3.47
C LEU A 39 -14.58 37.29 3.59
N CYS A 40 -15.21 37.22 4.77
CA CYS A 40 -16.46 37.93 5.04
C CYS A 40 -16.26 39.46 5.01
N SER A 41 -15.17 39.97 5.61
CA SER A 41 -14.80 41.39 5.55
C SER A 41 -14.58 41.85 4.11
N PHE A 42 -13.98 41.00 3.27
CA PHE A 42 -13.71 41.28 1.86
C PHE A 42 -14.99 41.43 1.04
N ILE A 43 -15.98 40.55 1.26
CA ILE A 43 -17.30 40.61 0.60
C ILE A 43 -18.08 41.86 1.04
N GLU A 44 -17.99 42.25 2.31
CA GLU A 44 -18.62 43.48 2.82
C GLU A 44 -18.00 44.74 2.21
N GLU A 45 -16.67 44.78 2.06
CA GLU A 45 -15.96 45.91 1.42
C GLU A 45 -16.29 46.03 -0.08
N GLU A 46 -16.34 44.90 -0.80
CA GLU A 46 -16.73 44.88 -2.22
C GLU A 46 -18.17 45.37 -2.42
N ASN A 47 -19.11 44.90 -1.59
CA ASN A 47 -20.49 45.36 -1.66
C ASN A 47 -20.62 46.87 -1.36
N ARG A 48 -19.84 47.40 -0.41
CA ARG A 48 -19.80 48.85 -0.14
C ARG A 48 -19.23 49.64 -1.31
N LEU A 49 -18.19 49.14 -1.98
CA LEU A 49 -17.61 49.78 -3.17
C LEU A 49 -18.58 49.76 -4.36
N ASN A 50 -19.27 48.64 -4.58
CA ASN A 50 -20.23 48.51 -5.69
C ASN A 50 -21.52 49.32 -5.49
N SER A 51 -21.86 49.64 -4.24
CA SER A 51 -23.06 50.43 -3.86
C SER A 51 -22.75 51.90 -3.52
N ASP A 52 -21.53 52.37 -3.78
CA ASP A 52 -21.11 53.74 -3.51
C ASP A 52 -21.76 54.72 -4.50
N ALA A 53 -22.95 55.19 -4.14
CA ALA A 53 -23.77 56.06 -4.98
C ALA A 53 -23.09 57.40 -5.26
N GLU A 54 -22.27 57.89 -4.33
CA GLU A 54 -21.55 59.15 -4.48
C GLU A 54 -20.42 59.01 -5.52
N ALA A 55 -19.66 57.91 -5.46
CA ALA A 55 -18.66 57.58 -6.47
C ALA A 55 -19.27 57.33 -7.86
N ALA A 56 -20.42 56.66 -7.94
CA ALA A 56 -21.14 56.45 -9.20
C ALA A 56 -21.62 57.76 -9.85
N ILE A 57 -22.05 58.74 -9.03
CA ILE A 57 -22.45 60.06 -9.49
C ILE A 57 -21.23 60.87 -9.97
N ILE A 58 -20.12 60.79 -9.24
CA ILE A 58 -18.90 61.58 -9.52
C ILE A 58 -18.14 61.05 -10.74
N LEU A 59 -17.98 59.73 -10.86
CA LEU A 59 -17.17 59.09 -11.89
C LEU A 59 -18.00 58.66 -13.12
N GLY A 60 -19.33 58.66 -13.02
CA GLY A 60 -20.24 58.35 -14.11
C GLY A 60 -19.92 57.03 -14.81
N ASN A 61 -19.75 57.07 -16.14
CA ASN A 61 -19.44 55.89 -16.96
C ASN A 61 -18.07 55.24 -16.67
N TYR A 62 -17.18 55.95 -15.97
CA TYR A 62 -15.87 55.42 -15.58
C TYR A 62 -15.92 54.69 -14.24
N PHE A 63 -17.04 54.74 -13.53
CA PHE A 63 -17.25 53.96 -12.32
C PHE A 63 -17.67 52.53 -12.68
N SER A 64 -16.97 51.56 -12.10
CA SER A 64 -17.33 50.14 -12.22
C SER A 64 -17.19 49.45 -10.87
N GLY A 65 -17.54 50.14 -9.78
CA GLY A 65 -17.46 49.60 -8.42
C GLY A 65 -16.01 49.20 -8.05
N ALA A 66 -15.84 48.00 -7.51
CA ALA A 66 -14.55 47.47 -7.05
C ALA A 66 -13.52 47.20 -8.18
N ILE A 67 -13.90 47.29 -9.46
CA ILE A 67 -13.00 47.13 -10.62
C ILE A 67 -12.71 48.45 -11.35
N THR A 68 -13.04 49.58 -10.72
CA THR A 68 -12.76 50.92 -11.28
C THR A 68 -11.26 51.12 -11.51
N ASN A 69 -10.85 51.41 -12.75
CA ASN A 69 -9.44 51.59 -13.11
C ASN A 69 -8.95 53.01 -12.80
N THR A 70 -8.55 53.24 -11.56
CA THR A 70 -8.08 54.55 -11.08
C THR A 70 -6.83 55.04 -11.80
N ALA A 71 -5.90 54.15 -12.16
CA ALA A 71 -4.65 54.49 -12.84
C ALA A 71 -4.86 55.12 -14.23
N SER A 72 -5.90 54.72 -14.95
CA SER A 72 -6.23 55.27 -16.27
C SER A 72 -6.80 56.70 -16.24
N LEU A 73 -7.32 57.12 -15.08
CA LEU A 73 -7.95 58.42 -14.87
C LEU A 73 -6.97 59.50 -14.39
N GLN A 74 -5.87 59.09 -13.75
CA GLN A 74 -4.84 59.99 -13.21
C GLN A 74 -4.22 60.93 -14.29
N PRO A 75 -3.87 60.47 -15.51
CA PRO A 75 -3.35 61.36 -16.55
C PRO A 75 -4.38 62.39 -17.02
N VAL A 76 -5.64 61.98 -17.17
CA VAL A 76 -6.75 62.85 -17.61
C VAL A 76 -6.99 63.97 -16.60
N LEU A 77 -6.95 63.66 -15.30
CA LEU A 77 -7.10 64.62 -14.21
C LEU A 77 -5.89 65.57 -14.09
N SER A 78 -4.68 65.08 -14.36
CA SER A 78 -3.47 65.92 -14.36
C SER A 78 -3.50 66.99 -15.45
N VAL A 79 -4.12 66.68 -16.61
CA VAL A 79 -4.33 67.62 -17.71
C VAL A 79 -5.43 68.62 -17.36
N ALA A 80 -6.54 68.17 -16.76
CA ALA A 80 -7.62 69.04 -16.30
C ALA A 80 -7.15 70.10 -15.29
N ARG A 81 -6.28 69.74 -14.33
CA ARG A 81 -5.68 70.68 -13.36
C ARG A 81 -4.89 71.81 -14.01
N LYS A 82 -4.03 71.48 -14.98
CA LYS A 82 -3.20 72.49 -15.67
C LYS A 82 -4.03 73.46 -16.50
N LEU A 83 -5.18 73.02 -16.99
CA LEU A 83 -6.14 73.85 -17.72
C LEU A 83 -6.95 74.75 -16.76
N GLU A 84 -7.28 74.26 -15.57
CA GLU A 84 -7.97 75.04 -14.52
C GLU A 84 -7.09 76.19 -13.98
N GLU A 85 -5.77 76.00 -13.89
CA GLU A 85 -4.80 77.03 -13.49
C GLU A 85 -4.57 78.13 -14.56
N THR A 86 -4.96 77.90 -15.82
CA THR A 86 -4.71 78.81 -16.95
C THR A 86 -5.92 79.65 -17.37
N GLY A 87 -7.11 79.37 -16.83
CA GLY A 87 -8.30 80.22 -16.96
C GLY A 87 -9.06 80.12 -18.29
N ASP A 88 -8.73 79.15 -19.16
CA ASP A 88 -9.45 78.91 -20.41
C ASP A 88 -10.65 77.98 -20.19
N SER A 89 -11.82 78.43 -20.65
CA SER A 89 -13.07 77.66 -20.62
C SER A 89 -13.13 76.69 -21.80
N LEU A 90 -13.08 75.39 -21.52
CA LEU A 90 -13.22 74.33 -22.53
C LEU A 90 -14.59 73.66 -22.40
N ASP A 91 -15.56 74.12 -23.19
CA ASP A 91 -16.83 73.39 -23.40
C ASP A 91 -16.60 72.04 -24.10
N ASP A 92 -15.49 71.85 -24.84
CA ASP A 92 -15.26 70.64 -25.65
C ASP A 92 -14.36 69.58 -24.98
N CYS A 93 -13.76 69.83 -23.81
CA CYS A 93 -13.04 68.79 -23.04
C CYS A 93 -13.83 68.26 -21.84
N CYS A 94 -15.02 68.79 -21.57
CA CYS A 94 -15.79 68.52 -20.35
C CYS A 94 -17.08 67.75 -20.65
N SER A 95 -16.96 66.44 -20.89
CA SER A 95 -18.06 65.48 -20.65
C SER A 95 -17.78 64.51 -19.50
N VAL A 96 -16.54 64.51 -18.96
CA VAL A 96 -16.14 63.68 -17.80
C VAL A 96 -16.09 64.48 -16.49
N ILE A 97 -16.13 65.82 -16.56
CA ILE A 97 -15.99 66.74 -15.41
C ILE A 97 -17.10 67.81 -15.45
N SER A 98 -18.27 67.51 -15.99
CA SER A 98 -19.34 68.51 -16.16
C SER A 98 -20.21 68.68 -14.91
N SER A 99 -19.98 67.91 -13.86
CA SER A 99 -20.62 68.15 -12.56
C SER A 99 -19.66 67.94 -11.39
N ARG A 100 -19.19 69.08 -10.88
CA ARG A 100 -18.60 69.31 -9.54
C ARG A 100 -17.11 69.00 -9.38
N ASN A 101 -16.36 70.10 -9.25
CA ASN A 101 -15.08 70.31 -8.57
C ASN A 101 -14.03 69.19 -8.69
N SER A 102 -12.95 69.45 -9.42
CA SER A 102 -11.81 68.54 -9.63
C SER A 102 -11.22 67.98 -8.33
N LEU A 103 -11.34 68.72 -7.21
CA LEU A 103 -10.98 68.27 -5.87
C LEU A 103 -11.79 67.05 -5.38
N ASN A 104 -13.11 67.03 -5.60
CA ASN A 104 -14.00 65.97 -5.11
C ASN A 104 -13.75 64.64 -5.83
N VAL A 105 -13.39 64.71 -7.13
CA VAL A 105 -13.02 63.52 -7.92
C VAL A 105 -11.74 62.89 -7.38
N LEU A 106 -10.76 63.70 -6.97
CA LEU A 106 -9.50 63.24 -6.39
C LEU A 106 -9.67 62.66 -4.98
N GLU A 107 -10.51 63.28 -4.14
CA GLU A 107 -10.85 62.73 -2.83
C GLU A 107 -11.55 61.38 -2.97
N CYS A 108 -12.49 61.25 -3.92
CA CYS A 108 -13.16 59.99 -4.22
C CYS A 108 -12.18 58.92 -4.76
N LEU A 109 -11.29 59.27 -5.69
CA LEU A 109 -10.27 58.37 -6.21
C LEU A 109 -9.28 57.94 -5.14
N SER A 110 -8.82 58.84 -4.27
CA SER A 110 -7.92 58.47 -3.17
C SER A 110 -8.60 57.56 -2.14
N ALA A 111 -9.91 57.74 -1.89
CA ALA A 111 -10.69 56.84 -1.06
C ALA A 111 -10.87 55.45 -1.71
N ILE A 112 -11.06 55.38 -3.03
CA ILE A 112 -11.11 54.12 -3.79
C ILE A 112 -9.72 53.45 -3.82
N GLU A 113 -8.64 54.21 -4.03
CA GLU A 113 -7.26 53.72 -4.02
C GLU A 113 -6.86 53.16 -2.65
N ALA A 114 -7.28 53.80 -1.55
CA ALA A 114 -7.08 53.28 -0.20
C ALA A 114 -7.84 51.96 0.04
N LYS A 115 -9.07 51.84 -0.47
CA LYS A 115 -9.85 50.58 -0.44
C LYS A 115 -9.20 49.51 -1.34
N HIS A 116 -8.67 49.87 -2.51
CA HIS A 116 -7.91 48.98 -3.40
C HIS A 116 -6.57 48.51 -2.80
N ALA A 117 -5.92 49.31 -1.96
CA ALA A 117 -4.70 48.91 -1.26
C ALA A 117 -4.98 47.89 -0.14
N SER A 118 -6.18 47.91 0.47
CA SER A 118 -6.67 46.82 1.34
C SER A 118 -6.90 45.54 0.52
N TRP A 119 -7.54 45.69 -0.64
CA TRP A 119 -7.86 44.62 -1.58
C TRP A 119 -6.63 43.82 -2.05
N HIS A 120 -5.59 44.50 -2.53
CA HIS A 120 -4.35 43.85 -2.99
C HIS A 120 -3.55 43.16 -1.86
N ARG A 121 -3.68 43.63 -0.62
CA ARG A 121 -3.04 42.98 0.54
C ARG A 121 -3.70 41.64 0.86
N ASN A 122 -5.03 41.59 0.85
CA ASN A 122 -5.79 40.36 1.11
C ASN A 122 -5.61 39.33 -0.03
N GLU A 123 -5.54 39.79 -1.29
CA GLU A 123 -5.21 38.96 -2.46
C GLU A 123 -3.84 38.28 -2.31
N ALA A 124 -2.81 39.02 -1.87
CA ALA A 124 -1.47 38.51 -1.64
C ALA A 124 -1.39 37.52 -0.47
N GLU A 125 -2.17 37.74 0.59
CA GLU A 125 -2.24 36.84 1.75
C GLU A 125 -2.96 35.52 1.42
N LEU A 126 -4.02 35.55 0.61
CA LEU A 126 -4.68 34.35 0.11
C LEU A 126 -3.73 33.52 -0.76
N LYS A 127 -2.99 34.19 -1.66
CA LYS A 127 -2.01 33.56 -2.55
C LYS A 127 -0.85 32.93 -1.78
N SER A 128 -0.36 33.59 -0.72
CA SER A 128 0.75 33.06 0.08
C SER A 128 0.34 31.83 0.90
N ARG A 129 -0.89 31.81 1.42
CA ARG A 129 -1.39 30.72 2.27
C ARG A 129 -1.92 29.51 1.50
N THR A 130 -2.62 29.73 0.37
CA THR A 130 -3.25 28.66 -0.42
C THR A 130 -2.41 28.21 -1.61
N ARG A 131 -1.39 29.01 -2.01
CA ARG A 131 -0.64 28.87 -3.27
C ARG A 131 -1.50 28.96 -4.53
N LEU A 132 -2.78 29.33 -4.43
CA LEU A 132 -3.66 29.58 -5.55
C LEU A 132 -3.40 30.99 -6.08
N ASP A 133 -3.23 31.15 -7.39
CA ASP A 133 -3.20 32.48 -7.99
C ASP A 133 -4.64 33.00 -8.11
N PRO A 134 -5.03 34.12 -7.46
CA PRO A 134 -6.39 34.65 -7.56
C PRO A 134 -6.77 35.06 -9.01
N LYS A 135 -5.76 35.21 -9.86
CA LYS A 135 -5.88 35.48 -11.30
C LYS A 135 -5.78 34.24 -12.17
N SER A 136 -5.32 33.10 -11.65
CA SER A 136 -5.44 31.86 -12.42
C SER A 136 -6.92 31.51 -12.48
N LEU A 137 -7.34 31.12 -13.68
CA LEU A 137 -8.62 30.61 -14.20
C LEU A 137 -9.41 29.62 -13.31
N LEU A 138 -9.44 29.79 -12.00
CA LEU A 138 -10.00 28.83 -11.06
C LEU A 138 -11.52 28.78 -11.11
N LEU A 139 -12.16 29.89 -11.47
CA LEU A 139 -13.61 30.02 -11.54
C LEU A 139 -13.97 30.97 -12.68
N GLU A 140 -14.41 30.44 -13.81
CA GLU A 140 -15.20 31.21 -14.76
C GLU A 140 -16.44 31.76 -14.03
N GLY A 141 -16.74 33.06 -14.20
CA GLY A 141 -17.88 33.73 -13.55
C GLY A 141 -17.54 35.04 -12.85
N SER A 142 -18.56 35.67 -12.26
CA SER A 142 -18.42 36.90 -11.49
C SER A 142 -17.75 36.62 -10.13
N PHE A 143 -17.13 37.62 -9.50
CA PHE A 143 -16.54 37.46 -8.16
C PHE A 143 -17.57 37.00 -7.11
N GLY A 144 -18.86 37.32 -7.29
CA GLY A 144 -19.94 36.81 -6.44
C GLY A 144 -20.19 35.31 -6.59
N ASP A 145 -20.03 34.75 -7.79
CA ASP A 145 -20.12 33.29 -8.00
C ASP A 145 -18.93 32.59 -7.34
N ARG A 146 -17.75 33.21 -7.41
CA ARG A 146 -16.54 32.73 -6.72
C ARG A 146 -16.72 32.71 -5.20
N ALA A 147 -17.27 33.78 -4.65
CA ALA A 147 -17.55 33.89 -3.21
C ALA A 147 -18.59 32.87 -2.74
N LYS A 148 -19.67 32.64 -3.50
CA LYS A 148 -20.68 31.61 -3.20
C LYS A 148 -20.09 30.20 -3.22
N LEU A 149 -19.23 29.92 -4.19
CA LEU A 149 -18.61 28.60 -4.31
C LEU A 149 -17.62 28.35 -3.18
N LEU A 150 -16.77 29.33 -2.84
CA LEU A 150 -15.89 29.27 -1.67
C LEU A 150 -16.66 29.20 -0.35
N ALA A 151 -17.78 29.91 -0.24
CA ALA A 151 -18.65 29.83 0.94
C ALA A 151 -19.25 28.43 1.10
N THR A 152 -19.66 27.79 0.01
CA THR A 152 -20.18 26.41 0.01
C THR A 152 -19.08 25.42 0.41
N ALA A 153 -17.88 25.55 -0.15
CA ALA A 153 -16.72 24.73 0.20
C ALA A 153 -16.20 24.97 1.63
N SER A 154 -16.52 26.13 2.24
CA SER A 154 -16.14 26.45 3.61
C SER A 154 -17.02 25.80 4.68
N ILE A 155 -18.18 25.24 4.30
CA ILE A 155 -19.11 24.57 5.22
C ILE A 155 -18.52 23.25 5.70
N GLU A 156 -17.71 22.58 4.86
CA GLU A 156 -17.14 21.26 5.14
C GLU A 156 -15.64 21.26 4.81
N ARG A 157 -14.81 21.01 5.83
CA ARG A 157 -13.35 21.11 5.75
C ARG A 157 -12.75 20.28 4.63
N ASP A 158 -13.26 19.07 4.42
CA ASP A 158 -12.76 18.13 3.40
C ASP A 158 -13.10 18.61 1.97
N SER A 159 -14.25 19.26 1.80
CA SER A 159 -14.69 19.80 0.50
C SER A 159 -13.78 20.93 -0.02
N LEU A 160 -13.16 21.71 0.88
CA LEU A 160 -12.19 22.74 0.52
C LEU A 160 -10.89 22.14 -0.04
N PHE A 161 -10.45 21.01 0.51
CA PHE A 161 -9.27 20.29 0.04
C PHE A 161 -9.52 19.67 -1.33
N SER A 162 -10.64 18.96 -1.48
CA SER A 162 -11.05 18.38 -2.76
C SER A 162 -11.20 19.47 -3.84
N TYR A 163 -11.70 20.65 -3.47
CA TYR A 163 -11.78 21.80 -4.37
C TYR A 163 -10.38 22.30 -4.79
N ALA A 164 -9.45 22.48 -3.84
CA ALA A 164 -8.08 22.92 -4.13
C ALA A 164 -7.30 21.91 -4.99
N GLU A 165 -7.61 20.62 -4.88
CA GLU A 165 -7.07 19.56 -5.73
C GLU A 165 -7.58 19.66 -7.18
N VAL A 166 -8.89 19.84 -7.37
CA VAL A 166 -9.51 20.06 -8.70
C VAL A 166 -9.02 21.33 -9.38
N ALA A 167 -8.91 22.40 -8.60
CA ALA A 167 -8.36 23.70 -8.98
C ALA A 167 -6.95 23.57 -9.60
N ARG A 168 -6.03 22.92 -8.90
CA ARG A 168 -4.66 22.67 -9.37
C ARG A 168 -4.62 21.80 -10.62
N ALA A 169 -5.52 20.84 -10.72
CA ALA A 169 -5.64 20.02 -11.92
C ALA A 169 -6.04 20.82 -13.14
N ARG A 170 -6.95 21.80 -13.03
CA ARG A 170 -7.30 22.64 -14.19
C ARG A 170 -6.10 23.40 -14.75
N GLU A 171 -5.18 23.87 -13.92
CA GLU A 171 -4.02 24.61 -14.41
C GLU A 171 -2.96 23.74 -15.10
N CYS A 172 -2.91 22.45 -14.74
CA CYS A 172 -1.78 21.58 -15.08
C CYS A 172 -2.11 20.51 -16.15
N VAL A 173 -3.34 20.50 -16.66
CA VAL A 173 -3.89 19.41 -17.46
C VAL A 173 -4.37 19.90 -18.83
N ASP A 174 -4.30 19.04 -19.85
CA ASP A 174 -4.77 19.37 -21.20
C ASP A 174 -6.30 19.49 -21.30
N LEU A 175 -6.76 20.14 -22.39
CA LEU A 175 -8.18 20.43 -22.64
C LEU A 175 -9.07 19.18 -22.62
N THR A 176 -8.57 18.04 -23.08
CA THR A 176 -9.36 16.82 -23.25
C THR A 176 -9.74 16.20 -21.92
N ILE A 177 -8.83 16.23 -20.94
CA ILE A 177 -9.07 15.71 -19.59
C ILE A 177 -9.82 16.74 -18.74
N GLN A 178 -9.59 18.04 -18.95
CA GLN A 178 -10.38 19.10 -18.32
C GLN A 178 -11.88 18.93 -18.57
N ASP A 179 -12.28 18.59 -19.80
CA ASP A 179 -13.69 18.36 -20.16
C ASP A 179 -14.32 17.19 -19.38
N VAL A 180 -13.55 16.12 -19.14
CA VAL A 180 -14.00 14.94 -18.38
C VAL A 180 -14.20 15.30 -16.91
N ILE A 181 -13.22 15.99 -16.31
CA ILE A 181 -13.31 16.51 -14.95
C ILE A 181 -14.51 17.44 -14.81
N GLN A 182 -14.71 18.35 -15.77
CA GLN A 182 -15.82 19.30 -15.77
C GLN A 182 -17.19 18.60 -15.84
N LYS A 183 -17.34 17.62 -16.74
CA LYS A 183 -18.58 16.83 -16.85
C LYS A 183 -18.86 16.04 -15.58
N TYR A 184 -17.84 15.41 -14.99
CA TYR A 184 -17.98 14.69 -13.73
C TYR A 184 -18.49 15.61 -12.61
N LEU A 185 -17.83 16.75 -12.41
CA LEU A 185 -18.21 17.74 -11.40
C LEU A 185 -19.61 18.31 -11.62
N THR A 186 -20.00 18.54 -12.87
CA THR A 186 -21.34 19.05 -13.22
C THR A 186 -22.42 18.00 -12.93
N LEU A 187 -22.11 16.71 -13.07
CA LEU A 187 -23.05 15.61 -12.87
C LEU A 187 -23.19 15.19 -11.41
N THR A 188 -22.09 15.14 -10.66
CA THR A 188 -22.07 14.63 -9.29
C THR A 188 -22.12 15.74 -8.25
N GLY A 189 -21.56 16.91 -8.56
CA GLY A 189 -21.30 17.95 -7.55
C GLY A 189 -20.29 17.53 -6.48
N ILE A 190 -19.65 16.36 -6.63
CA ILE A 190 -18.73 15.78 -5.66
C ILE A 190 -17.31 16.00 -6.17
N TYR A 191 -16.52 16.67 -5.35
CA TYR A 191 -15.10 16.94 -5.62
C TYR A 191 -14.20 15.85 -5.04
N ASP A 192 -14.70 15.09 -4.06
CA ASP A 192 -13.96 14.04 -3.38
C ASP A 192 -13.79 12.78 -4.25
N GLY A 193 -12.64 12.11 -4.12
CA GLY A 193 -12.34 10.86 -4.84
C GLY A 193 -12.17 10.99 -6.37
N ILE A 194 -12.05 12.21 -6.92
CA ILE A 194 -11.93 12.40 -8.38
C ILE A 194 -10.67 11.76 -8.97
N GLY A 195 -9.56 11.78 -8.21
CA GLY A 195 -8.29 11.14 -8.61
C GLY A 195 -8.41 9.62 -8.70
N GLU A 196 -9.09 9.00 -7.74
CA GLU A 196 -9.35 7.55 -7.70
C GLU A 196 -10.30 7.12 -8.83
N THR A 197 -11.30 7.96 -9.11
CA THR A 197 -12.27 7.73 -10.18
C THR A 197 -11.60 7.78 -11.55
N LEU A 198 -10.71 8.76 -11.79
CA LEU A 198 -9.91 8.85 -13.01
C LEU A 198 -9.02 7.61 -13.18
N GLU A 199 -8.32 7.21 -12.13
CA GLU A 199 -7.48 6.00 -12.15
C GLU A 199 -8.29 4.73 -12.45
N ALA A 200 -9.48 4.57 -11.86
CA ALA A 200 -10.34 3.42 -12.11
C ALA A 200 -10.87 3.36 -13.56
N LEU A 201 -11.25 4.52 -14.12
CA LEU A 201 -11.70 4.62 -15.51
C LEU A 201 -10.63 4.18 -16.50
N GLU A 202 -9.37 4.42 -16.17
CA GLU A 202 -8.26 4.02 -17.01
C GLU A 202 -7.84 2.58 -16.88
N TYR A 203 -7.76 2.04 -15.67
CA TYR A 203 -7.56 0.61 -15.52
C TYR A 203 -8.63 -0.16 -16.31
N ARG A 204 -9.87 0.36 -16.32
CA ARG A 204 -10.93 -0.17 -17.16
C ARG A 204 -10.66 0.00 -18.65
N SER A 205 -10.19 1.15 -19.11
CA SER A 205 -9.84 1.42 -20.52
C SER A 205 -8.70 0.51 -21.01
N LEU A 206 -7.61 0.43 -20.24
CA LEU A 206 -6.47 -0.42 -20.49
C LEU A 206 -6.88 -1.90 -20.51
N ALA A 207 -7.68 -2.33 -19.52
CA ALA A 207 -8.19 -3.69 -19.47
C ALA A 207 -9.06 -4.02 -20.70
N ARG A 208 -9.88 -3.08 -21.17
CA ARG A 208 -10.66 -3.25 -22.41
C ARG A 208 -9.77 -3.41 -23.63
N CYS A 209 -8.76 -2.54 -23.80
CA CYS A 209 -7.81 -2.66 -24.90
C CYS A 209 -7.11 -4.02 -24.88
N VAL A 210 -6.57 -4.42 -23.73
CA VAL A 210 -5.93 -5.75 -23.57
C VAL A 210 -6.90 -6.88 -23.92
N PHE A 211 -8.17 -6.76 -23.53
CA PHE A 211 -9.18 -7.76 -23.84
C PHE A 211 -9.61 -7.76 -25.32
N GLU A 212 -9.58 -6.63 -26.02
CA GLU A 212 -9.83 -6.57 -27.47
C GLU A 212 -8.72 -7.29 -28.26
N TYR A 213 -7.46 -7.06 -27.92
CA TYR A 213 -6.32 -7.70 -28.61
C TYR A 213 -6.12 -9.16 -28.21
N HIS A 214 -6.25 -9.50 -26.92
CA HIS A 214 -5.95 -10.83 -26.39
C HIS A 214 -7.19 -11.62 -25.94
N GLY A 215 -8.39 -11.16 -26.28
CA GLY A 215 -9.65 -11.75 -25.84
C GLY A 215 -9.79 -13.23 -26.18
N SER A 216 -9.26 -13.68 -27.33
CA SER A 216 -9.28 -15.10 -27.73
C SER A 216 -8.44 -16.01 -26.84
N VAL A 217 -7.42 -15.49 -26.14
CA VAL A 217 -6.58 -16.24 -25.20
C VAL A 217 -7.11 -16.08 -23.78
N LEU A 218 -7.43 -14.85 -23.38
CA LEU A 218 -7.92 -14.54 -22.04
C LEU A 218 -9.31 -15.15 -21.76
N SER A 219 -10.18 -15.24 -22.78
CA SER A 219 -11.48 -15.93 -22.66
C SER A 219 -11.37 -17.44 -22.49
N LYS A 220 -10.26 -18.07 -22.93
CA LYS A 220 -10.04 -19.52 -22.76
C LYS A 220 -9.82 -19.92 -21.30
N PHE A 221 -9.39 -18.98 -20.47
CA PHE A 221 -9.07 -19.16 -19.06
C PHE A 221 -9.88 -18.18 -18.20
N SER A 222 -11.20 -18.33 -18.23
CA SER A 222 -12.05 -17.59 -17.28
C SER A 222 -11.67 -17.94 -15.84
N GLY A 223 -11.84 -16.98 -14.93
CA GLY A 223 -11.56 -17.19 -13.49
C GLY A 223 -12.30 -18.42 -12.92
N ASN A 224 -13.52 -18.67 -13.40
CA ASN A 224 -14.28 -19.86 -13.02
C ASN A 224 -13.59 -21.15 -13.50
N LYS A 225 -13.14 -21.20 -14.75
CA LYS A 225 -12.46 -22.39 -15.31
C LYS A 225 -11.12 -22.67 -14.62
N LEU A 226 -10.37 -21.63 -14.26
CA LEU A 226 -9.12 -21.78 -13.49
C LEU A 226 -9.40 -22.29 -12.07
N THR A 227 -10.43 -21.76 -11.42
CA THR A 227 -10.89 -22.23 -10.10
C THR A 227 -11.32 -23.70 -10.16
N ASP A 228 -12.07 -24.08 -11.19
CA ASP A 228 -12.50 -25.46 -11.41
C ASP A 228 -11.33 -26.39 -11.66
N LEU A 229 -10.33 -25.98 -12.46
CA LEU A 229 -9.13 -26.76 -12.72
C LEU A 229 -8.30 -26.96 -11.44
N ARG A 230 -8.12 -25.89 -10.65
CA ARG A 230 -7.42 -25.97 -9.34
C ARG A 230 -8.10 -26.96 -8.40
N ARG A 231 -9.43 -26.88 -8.32
CA ARG A 231 -10.24 -27.81 -7.53
C ARG A 231 -10.06 -29.24 -8.01
N HIS A 232 -10.14 -29.47 -9.31
CA HIS A 232 -9.97 -30.80 -9.89
C HIS A 232 -8.58 -31.39 -9.63
N VAL A 233 -7.51 -30.60 -9.78
CA VAL A 233 -6.15 -31.03 -9.45
C VAL A 233 -6.03 -31.36 -7.96
N SER A 234 -6.61 -30.55 -7.06
CA SER A 234 -6.62 -30.82 -5.62
C SER A 234 -7.38 -32.11 -5.27
N GLU A 235 -8.49 -32.38 -5.95
CA GLU A 235 -9.26 -33.61 -5.78
C GLU A 235 -8.44 -34.83 -6.24
N LEU A 236 -7.84 -34.77 -7.43
CA LEU A 236 -7.00 -35.85 -7.96
C LEU A 236 -5.77 -36.10 -7.08
N ASP A 237 -5.13 -35.05 -6.56
CA ASP A 237 -3.99 -35.20 -5.64
C ASP A 237 -4.39 -35.94 -4.35
N LYS A 238 -5.54 -35.59 -3.76
CA LYS A 238 -6.10 -36.32 -2.62
C LYS A 238 -6.39 -37.78 -2.96
N GLU A 239 -6.91 -38.05 -4.15
CA GLU A 239 -7.15 -39.42 -4.62
C GLU A 239 -5.86 -40.22 -4.80
N ILE A 240 -4.81 -39.61 -5.35
CA ILE A 240 -3.48 -40.22 -5.50
C ILE A 240 -2.90 -40.55 -4.13
N ILE A 241 -2.95 -39.62 -3.17
CA ILE A 241 -2.47 -39.86 -1.80
C ILE A 241 -3.26 -41.01 -1.15
N ALA A 242 -4.59 -41.01 -1.26
CA ALA A 242 -5.44 -42.06 -0.69
C ALA A 242 -5.20 -43.43 -1.33
N SER A 243 -4.97 -43.48 -2.64
CA SER A 243 -4.71 -44.72 -3.39
C SER A 243 -3.31 -45.25 -3.10
N SER A 244 -2.31 -44.38 -3.03
CA SER A 244 -0.92 -44.72 -2.68
C SER A 244 -0.84 -45.30 -1.26
N ARG A 245 -1.56 -44.71 -0.30
CA ARG A 245 -1.68 -45.27 1.07
C ARG A 245 -2.23 -46.70 1.07
N ARG A 246 -3.27 -46.97 0.28
CA ARG A 246 -3.87 -48.31 0.16
C ARG A 246 -2.89 -49.31 -0.45
N LEU A 247 -2.22 -48.92 -1.53
CA LEU A 247 -1.22 -49.74 -2.20
C LEU A 247 -0.04 -50.07 -1.27
N LEU A 248 0.55 -49.07 -0.62
CA LEU A 248 1.64 -49.24 0.34
C LEU A 248 1.25 -50.17 1.48
N ARG A 249 0.05 -49.98 2.04
CA ARG A 249 -0.46 -50.86 3.11
C ARG A 249 -0.60 -52.31 2.64
N ALA A 250 -1.17 -52.53 1.46
CA ALA A 250 -1.31 -53.88 0.90
C ALA A 250 0.05 -54.53 0.65
N HIS A 251 1.01 -53.76 0.12
CA HIS A 251 2.37 -54.21 -0.10
C HIS A 251 3.05 -54.62 1.21
N LEU A 252 3.06 -53.73 2.21
CA LEU A 252 3.66 -54.01 3.52
C LEU A 252 3.02 -55.22 4.20
N HIS A 253 1.70 -55.37 4.15
CA HIS A 253 1.03 -56.56 4.70
C HIS A 253 1.43 -57.85 3.98
N ALA A 254 1.71 -57.81 2.69
CA ALA A 254 2.09 -58.98 1.91
C ALA A 254 3.59 -59.32 2.02
N SER A 255 4.46 -58.32 2.20
CA SER A 255 5.92 -58.49 2.17
C SER A 255 6.57 -58.57 3.55
N ALA A 256 6.01 -57.93 4.58
CA ALA A 256 6.63 -57.84 5.89
C ALA A 256 6.72 -59.21 6.60
N LYS A 257 7.89 -59.53 7.13
CA LYS A 257 8.18 -60.79 7.85
C LYS A 257 8.82 -60.50 9.21
N PRO A 258 8.07 -59.94 10.17
CA PRO A 258 8.64 -59.55 11.45
C PRO A 258 9.11 -60.78 12.24
N PRO A 259 10.29 -60.73 12.90
CA PRO A 259 10.76 -61.82 13.73
C PRO A 259 9.76 -62.12 14.85
N GLY A 260 9.45 -63.41 15.05
CA GLY A 260 8.56 -63.85 16.12
C GLY A 260 9.10 -63.53 17.52
N GLY A 261 10.42 -63.58 17.69
CA GLY A 261 11.09 -63.38 18.97
C GLY A 261 10.87 -64.52 19.97
N ASN A 262 11.31 -64.32 21.20
CA ASN A 262 11.04 -65.23 22.30
C ASN A 262 9.70 -64.87 22.97
N GLY A 263 8.79 -65.83 23.06
CA GLY A 263 7.52 -65.70 23.76
C GLY A 263 7.33 -66.68 24.93
N VAL A 264 8.38 -67.40 25.33
CA VAL A 264 8.31 -68.45 26.34
C VAL A 264 9.04 -68.01 27.61
N GLY A 265 8.49 -68.34 28.78
CA GLY A 265 9.10 -68.09 30.08
C GLY A 265 8.64 -66.78 30.74
N ARG A 266 9.56 -66.11 31.45
CA ARG A 266 9.23 -64.86 32.17
C ARG A 266 8.96 -63.75 31.15
N LYS A 267 7.95 -62.91 31.38
CA LYS A 267 7.63 -61.77 30.49
C LYS A 267 8.80 -60.78 30.29
N SER A 268 9.78 -60.77 31.19
CA SER A 268 11.02 -59.99 31.05
C SER A 268 11.96 -60.50 29.95
N SER A 269 11.84 -61.76 29.54
CA SER A 269 12.65 -62.36 28.46
C SER A 269 11.97 -62.31 27.09
N TYR A 270 10.78 -61.72 26.99
CA TYR A 270 10.06 -61.65 25.73
C TYR A 270 10.74 -60.67 24.76
N THR A 271 10.78 -60.99 23.47
CA THR A 271 11.38 -60.14 22.42
C THR A 271 10.50 -60.05 21.18
N ASP A 272 10.76 -59.05 20.32
CA ASP A 272 10.12 -58.86 19.01
C ASP A 272 8.59 -58.99 19.02
N MET A 273 7.99 -59.74 18.08
CA MET A 273 6.54 -59.84 17.96
C MET A 273 5.88 -60.39 19.23
N ALA A 274 6.47 -61.41 19.87
CA ALA A 274 5.93 -61.95 21.11
C ALA A 274 5.88 -60.92 22.25
N LEU A 275 6.86 -60.01 22.32
CA LEU A 275 6.81 -58.89 23.25
C LEU A 275 5.70 -57.92 22.87
N ILE A 276 5.63 -57.50 21.60
CA ILE A 276 4.65 -56.54 21.08
C ILE A 276 3.22 -57.04 21.29
N GLU A 277 2.93 -58.30 20.97
CA GLU A 277 1.63 -58.94 21.22
C GLU A 277 1.29 -58.97 22.71
N SER A 278 2.28 -59.27 23.56
CA SER A 278 2.08 -59.24 25.01
C SER A 278 1.79 -57.84 25.54
N GLU A 279 2.43 -56.79 25.00
CA GLU A 279 2.19 -55.40 25.42
C GLU A 279 0.88 -54.86 24.86
N THR A 280 0.52 -55.17 23.62
CA THR A 280 -0.75 -54.74 22.99
C THR A 280 -1.98 -55.38 23.65
N SER A 281 -1.84 -56.57 24.24
CA SER A 281 -2.92 -57.21 24.99
C SER A 281 -3.18 -56.58 26.38
N LYS A 282 -2.27 -55.73 26.89
CA LYS A 282 -2.44 -55.08 28.20
C LYS A 282 -3.33 -53.84 28.14
N LYS A 283 -4.04 -53.59 29.25
CA LYS A 283 -4.79 -52.34 29.48
C LYS A 283 -4.01 -51.30 30.31
N GLN A 284 -2.96 -51.74 31.04
CA GLN A 284 -2.15 -50.90 31.94
C GLN A 284 -0.80 -51.57 32.21
N ARG A 285 0.14 -50.84 32.83
CA ARG A 285 1.50 -51.32 33.17
C ARG A 285 2.32 -51.76 31.95
N PHE A 286 2.37 -50.89 30.96
CA PHE A 286 3.23 -51.04 29.79
C PHE A 286 4.69 -50.92 30.19
N ILE A 287 5.56 -51.60 29.45
CA ILE A 287 7.01 -51.38 29.60
C ILE A 287 7.39 -49.99 29.05
N PRO A 288 8.48 -49.38 29.56
CA PRO A 288 9.00 -48.14 28.99
C PRO A 288 9.34 -48.29 27.51
N VAL A 289 9.09 -47.24 26.71
CA VAL A 289 9.38 -47.22 25.26
C VAL A 289 10.82 -47.61 24.95
N ARG A 290 11.77 -47.19 25.78
CA ARG A 290 13.19 -47.54 25.66
C ARG A 290 13.47 -49.04 25.84
N ASP A 291 12.69 -49.74 26.68
CA ASP A 291 12.82 -51.19 26.85
C ASP A 291 12.16 -51.95 25.70
N LEU A 292 11.00 -51.45 25.23
CA LEU A 292 10.30 -51.99 24.06
C LEU A 292 11.18 -51.93 22.80
N THR A 293 11.71 -50.74 22.48
CA THR A 293 12.60 -50.52 21.33
C THR A 293 13.87 -51.37 21.43
N ARG A 294 14.43 -51.55 22.62
CA ARG A 294 15.60 -52.42 22.81
C ARG A 294 15.32 -53.89 22.57
N ARG A 295 14.18 -54.40 23.06
CA ARG A 295 13.87 -55.83 23.04
C ARG A 295 13.11 -56.28 21.79
N ALA A 296 12.53 -55.35 21.03
CA ALA A 296 11.73 -55.66 19.85
C ALA A 296 12.15 -54.86 18.60
N ALA A 297 13.40 -54.41 18.53
CA ALA A 297 13.89 -53.57 17.44
C ALA A 297 13.63 -54.17 16.05
N GLY A 298 13.90 -55.47 15.87
CA GLY A 298 13.75 -56.16 14.59
C GLY A 298 12.30 -56.19 14.12
N ALA A 299 11.38 -56.61 14.98
CA ALA A 299 9.95 -56.58 14.65
C ALA A 299 9.44 -55.16 14.43
N LEU A 300 9.85 -54.18 15.24
CA LEU A 300 9.41 -52.79 15.11
C LEU A 300 9.84 -52.17 13.78
N LEU A 301 11.07 -52.40 13.33
CA LEU A 301 11.55 -51.92 12.03
C LEU A 301 10.81 -52.58 10.86
N GLU A 302 10.54 -53.88 10.95
CA GLU A 302 9.86 -54.61 9.88
C GLU A 302 8.38 -54.21 9.73
N ILE A 303 7.65 -54.04 10.84
CA ILE A 303 6.23 -53.64 10.79
C ILE A 303 6.03 -52.14 10.54
N LYS A 304 7.03 -51.32 10.91
CA LYS A 304 7.04 -49.86 10.74
C LYS A 304 8.40 -49.44 10.17
N PRO A 305 8.56 -49.49 8.84
CA PRO A 305 9.85 -49.17 8.21
C PRO A 305 10.16 -47.67 8.20
N CYS A 306 9.15 -46.80 8.37
CA CYS A 306 9.32 -45.34 8.41
C CYS A 306 9.11 -44.81 9.83
N TRP A 307 10.07 -44.05 10.34
CA TRP A 307 10.07 -43.47 11.68
C TRP A 307 10.16 -41.95 11.59
N MET A 308 9.36 -41.27 12.41
CA MET A 308 9.38 -39.80 12.53
C MET A 308 9.57 -39.46 14.01
N MET A 309 10.67 -38.79 14.33
CA MET A 309 11.08 -38.52 15.71
C MET A 309 11.82 -37.18 15.77
N SER A 310 11.69 -36.46 16.89
CA SER A 310 12.57 -35.33 17.18
C SER A 310 13.99 -35.80 17.53
N PRO A 311 15.01 -34.94 17.42
CA PRO A 311 16.40 -35.29 17.75
C PRO A 311 16.56 -35.90 19.16
N LEU A 312 15.93 -35.27 20.15
CA LEU A 312 15.95 -35.76 21.53
C LEU A 312 15.33 -37.16 21.66
N ALA A 313 14.22 -37.42 20.96
CA ALA A 313 13.55 -38.70 20.99
C ALA A 313 14.41 -39.81 20.37
N VAL A 314 15.17 -39.50 19.30
CA VAL A 314 16.15 -40.42 18.71
C VAL A 314 17.20 -40.83 19.75
N ALA A 315 17.78 -39.86 20.47
CA ALA A 315 18.78 -40.11 21.49
C ALA A 315 18.24 -40.90 22.69
N GLN A 316 17.01 -40.59 23.13
CA GLN A 316 16.39 -41.18 24.30
C GLN A 316 15.92 -42.63 24.09
N TYR A 317 15.32 -42.90 22.93
CA TYR A 317 14.60 -44.15 22.70
C TYR A 317 15.35 -45.16 21.84
N LEU A 318 16.20 -44.74 20.90
CA LEU A 318 16.87 -45.69 20.01
C LEU A 318 18.20 -46.18 20.64
N PRO A 319 18.34 -47.46 21.01
CA PRO A 319 19.58 -48.00 21.56
C PRO A 319 20.69 -48.02 20.51
N LYS A 320 21.95 -47.82 20.94
CA LYS A 320 23.13 -47.96 20.06
C LYS A 320 23.18 -49.37 19.45
N GLY A 321 23.42 -49.46 18.13
CA GLY A 321 23.56 -50.73 17.42
C GLY A 321 22.28 -51.56 17.19
N GLY A 322 21.14 -51.17 17.78
CA GLY A 322 19.87 -51.91 17.61
C GLY A 322 19.03 -51.47 16.41
N PHE A 323 19.32 -50.29 15.85
CA PHE A 323 18.55 -49.68 14.75
C PHE A 323 19.50 -49.21 13.66
N GLY A 324 19.20 -49.59 12.41
CA GLY A 324 19.87 -49.12 11.20
C GLY A 324 18.84 -48.75 10.15
N PHE A 325 19.00 -47.56 9.57
CA PHE A 325 18.15 -47.02 8.52
C PHE A 325 18.95 -46.90 7.22
N ASP A 326 18.28 -47.09 6.09
CA ASP A 326 18.84 -46.83 4.77
C ASP A 326 18.89 -45.34 4.46
N LEU A 327 17.87 -44.57 4.89
CA LEU A 327 17.76 -43.13 4.67
C LEU A 327 17.34 -42.38 5.95
N CYS A 328 18.05 -41.30 6.27
CA CYS A 328 17.61 -40.28 7.21
C CYS A 328 17.19 -39.03 6.43
N ILE A 329 16.01 -38.50 6.72
CA ILE A 329 15.56 -37.21 6.20
C ILE A 329 15.50 -36.24 7.37
N ILE A 330 16.24 -35.15 7.26
CA ILE A 330 16.18 -34.03 8.17
C ILE A 330 15.37 -32.94 7.48
N ASP A 331 14.19 -32.67 8.03
CA ASP A 331 13.33 -31.56 7.62
C ASP A 331 13.60 -30.33 8.49
N GLU A 332 13.35 -29.13 7.98
CA GLU A 332 13.68 -27.85 8.62
C GLU A 332 15.13 -27.79 9.16
N ALA A 333 16.07 -28.30 8.34
CA ALA A 333 17.47 -28.42 8.68
C ALA A 333 18.17 -27.09 9.01
N SER A 334 17.63 -25.96 8.55
CA SER A 334 18.10 -24.61 8.89
C SER A 334 17.91 -24.27 10.37
N GLN A 335 16.99 -24.95 11.06
CA GLN A 335 16.68 -24.74 12.48
C GLN A 335 17.24 -25.83 13.41
N MET A 336 18.08 -26.73 12.90
CA MET A 336 18.65 -27.81 13.70
C MET A 336 20.17 -27.72 13.73
N THR A 337 20.75 -27.89 14.92
CA THR A 337 22.21 -27.87 15.07
C THR A 337 22.82 -29.22 14.63
N PRO A 338 24.09 -29.24 14.20
CA PRO A 338 24.78 -30.46 13.83
C PRO A 338 24.78 -31.52 14.94
N GLU A 339 24.93 -31.10 16.20
CA GLU A 339 25.01 -32.01 17.36
C GLU A 339 23.71 -32.80 17.54
N ASP A 340 22.58 -32.13 17.37
CA ASP A 340 21.25 -32.75 17.41
C ASP A 340 21.06 -33.74 16.25
N ALA A 341 21.64 -33.44 15.08
CA ALA A 341 21.57 -34.29 13.89
C ALA A 341 22.38 -35.59 14.02
N VAL A 342 23.53 -35.56 14.70
CA VAL A 342 24.52 -36.66 14.72
C VAL A 342 23.89 -37.99 15.12
N GLY A 343 23.00 -37.99 16.11
CA GLY A 343 22.36 -39.19 16.62
C GLY A 343 21.52 -39.94 15.58
N ALA A 344 20.86 -39.20 14.69
CA ALA A 344 20.08 -39.77 13.59
C ALA A 344 21.00 -40.16 12.41
N LEU A 345 21.92 -39.28 12.04
CA LEU A 345 22.87 -39.49 10.93
C LEU A 345 23.72 -40.75 11.14
N ALA A 346 24.24 -40.96 12.35
CA ALA A 346 25.08 -42.11 12.70
C ALA A 346 24.35 -43.47 12.59
N ARG A 347 23.02 -43.47 12.47
CA ARG A 347 22.18 -44.68 12.35
C ARG A 347 21.67 -44.90 10.93
N SER A 348 22.06 -44.04 9.99
CA SER A 348 21.59 -44.06 8.61
C SER A 348 22.72 -44.28 7.64
N ARG A 349 22.45 -44.96 6.52
CA ARG A 349 23.43 -45.16 5.44
C ARG A 349 23.51 -43.96 4.50
N GLN A 350 22.39 -43.28 4.31
CA GLN A 350 22.26 -42.07 3.49
C GLN A 350 21.49 -41.01 4.26
N ALA A 351 21.75 -39.74 3.96
CA ALA A 351 21.06 -38.61 4.55
C ALA A 351 20.56 -37.65 3.47
N MET A 352 19.37 -37.10 3.69
CA MET A 352 18.78 -36.00 2.93
C MET A 352 18.53 -34.86 3.91
N ILE A 353 19.10 -33.70 3.61
CA ILE A 353 19.04 -32.51 4.47
C ILE A 353 18.22 -31.48 3.71
N VAL A 354 17.05 -31.13 4.25
CA VAL A 354 16.05 -30.28 3.61
C VAL A 354 15.78 -29.08 4.51
N GLY A 355 15.81 -27.89 3.95
CA GLY A 355 15.51 -26.65 4.66
C GLY A 355 15.72 -25.43 3.76
N ASP A 356 15.39 -24.26 4.28
CA ASP A 356 15.56 -22.97 3.60
C ASP A 356 16.76 -22.21 4.18
N THR A 357 17.69 -21.83 3.30
CA THR A 357 18.88 -21.05 3.66
C THR A 357 18.57 -19.61 4.06
N ASN A 358 17.38 -19.10 3.76
CA ASN A 358 16.95 -17.74 4.11
C ASN A 358 16.19 -17.65 5.43
N GLN A 359 15.81 -18.79 6.02
CA GLN A 359 15.20 -18.81 7.36
C GLN A 359 16.25 -18.52 8.45
N LEU A 360 15.78 -18.02 9.60
CA LEU A 360 16.66 -17.75 10.73
C LEU A 360 17.28 -19.05 11.28
N PRO A 361 18.58 -19.05 11.62
CA PRO A 361 19.23 -20.18 12.28
C PRO A 361 18.62 -20.45 13.66
N PRO A 362 18.86 -21.64 14.27
CA PRO A 362 18.31 -22.00 15.56
C PRO A 362 18.57 -20.91 16.62
N SER A 363 17.51 -20.44 17.28
CA SER A 363 17.59 -19.40 18.29
C SER A 363 17.88 -20.02 19.67
N ASN A 364 19.03 -19.67 20.26
CA ASN A 364 19.52 -20.14 21.57
C ASN A 364 18.74 -19.57 22.78
N PHE A 365 17.41 -19.48 22.72
CA PHE A 365 16.61 -18.95 23.84
C PHE A 365 16.75 -19.83 25.10
N PHE A 366 17.05 -21.12 24.96
CA PHE A 366 17.20 -22.06 26.08
C PHE A 366 18.62 -22.17 26.68
N LYS A 367 19.69 -21.89 25.92
CA LYS A 367 21.07 -21.93 26.46
C LYS A 367 21.33 -20.78 27.45
N LYS A 368 20.80 -19.59 27.16
CA LYS A 368 20.94 -18.40 28.02
C LYS A 368 20.33 -18.49 29.41
N LEU A 369 19.45 -19.48 29.67
CA LEU A 369 18.82 -19.66 30.99
C LEU A 369 19.60 -20.63 31.89
N ILE A 370 20.57 -21.36 31.35
CA ILE A 370 21.35 -22.38 32.08
C ILE A 370 22.76 -21.86 32.39
N GLU A 371 23.30 -20.97 31.55
CA GLU A 371 24.61 -20.33 31.74
C GLU A 371 24.43 -18.96 32.41
N ASP A 372 24.19 -18.98 33.73
CA ASP A 372 24.47 -17.84 34.61
C ASP A 372 25.73 -18.20 35.41
N GLU A 373 26.72 -17.30 35.36
CA GLU A 373 28.07 -17.35 35.94
C GLU A 373 29.18 -18.02 35.07
N ASP A 374 29.96 -17.15 34.41
CA ASP A 374 31.33 -17.33 33.90
C ASP A 374 31.56 -18.14 32.62
N ALA A 375 31.15 -17.61 31.46
CA ALA A 375 31.71 -17.99 30.16
C ALA A 375 32.19 -16.75 29.38
N ASP A 376 33.47 -16.74 29.01
CA ASP A 376 34.15 -15.72 28.23
C ASP A 376 33.40 -15.33 26.94
N GLU A 377 33.35 -14.03 26.64
CA GLU A 377 32.63 -13.43 25.48
C GLU A 377 33.17 -13.81 24.08
N ASP A 378 34.14 -14.72 23.98
CA ASP A 378 34.79 -15.07 22.70
C ASP A 378 34.37 -16.43 22.09
N GLU A 379 33.51 -17.22 22.73
CA GLU A 379 32.87 -18.39 22.10
C GLU A 379 31.55 -18.01 21.40
N THR A 380 31.63 -17.05 20.47
CA THR A 380 30.67 -16.98 19.37
C THR A 380 30.92 -18.15 18.42
N VAL A 381 30.65 -19.37 18.88
CA VAL A 381 30.30 -20.45 17.97
C VAL A 381 29.03 -19.96 17.27
N LEU A 382 29.22 -19.35 16.10
CA LEU A 382 28.20 -19.24 15.07
C LEU A 382 27.56 -20.63 15.05
N ASN A 383 26.35 -20.77 15.58
CA ASN A 383 25.67 -22.07 15.63
C ASN A 383 25.22 -22.34 14.20
N GLU A 384 26.18 -22.77 13.37
CA GLU A 384 25.95 -23.15 11.99
C GLU A 384 24.91 -24.25 12.01
N SER A 385 23.84 -24.06 11.25
CA SER A 385 22.83 -25.10 11.11
C SER A 385 23.43 -26.32 10.41
N ILE A 386 22.84 -27.51 10.60
CA ILE A 386 23.26 -28.68 9.82
C ILE A 386 23.08 -28.47 8.31
N LEU A 387 22.16 -27.58 7.90
CA LEU A 387 21.98 -27.17 6.51
C LEU A 387 23.18 -26.39 5.97
N GLU A 388 23.70 -25.43 6.73
CA GLU A 388 24.88 -24.64 6.34
C GLU A 388 26.13 -25.51 6.26
N MET A 389 26.36 -26.35 7.27
CA MET A 389 27.46 -27.31 7.29
C MET A 389 27.37 -28.31 6.12
N ALA A 390 26.16 -28.79 5.80
CA ALA A 390 25.98 -29.68 4.66
C ALA A 390 26.26 -28.97 3.32
N ASN A 391 25.84 -27.71 3.19
CA ASN A 391 26.08 -26.92 1.97
C ASN A 391 27.55 -26.55 1.76
N SER A 392 28.34 -26.43 2.83
CA SER A 392 29.78 -26.14 2.74
C SER A 392 30.58 -27.38 2.30
N VAL A 393 30.17 -28.57 2.75
CA VAL A 393 30.89 -29.83 2.51
C VAL A 393 30.40 -30.59 1.28
N PHE A 394 29.07 -30.66 1.06
CA PHE A 394 28.47 -31.52 0.05
C PHE A 394 28.02 -30.73 -1.19
N ARG A 395 28.44 -31.19 -2.37
CA ARG A 395 28.03 -30.64 -3.68
C ARG A 395 27.67 -31.79 -4.64
N PRO A 396 26.66 -31.62 -5.51
CA PRO A 396 25.85 -30.42 -5.72
C PRO A 396 24.63 -30.32 -4.77
N ALA A 397 24.33 -29.11 -4.30
CA ALA A 397 23.06 -28.80 -3.64
C ALA A 397 21.94 -28.76 -4.69
N ARG A 398 20.78 -29.33 -4.38
CA ARG A 398 19.61 -29.33 -5.27
C ARG A 398 18.56 -28.38 -4.71
N LEU A 399 18.19 -27.37 -5.50
CA LEU A 399 17.07 -26.48 -5.20
C LEU A 399 15.77 -27.21 -5.54
N LEU A 400 14.93 -27.42 -4.53
CA LEU A 400 13.54 -27.81 -4.73
C LEU A 400 12.73 -26.53 -4.84
N ILE A 401 12.14 -26.28 -6.02
CA ILE A 401 11.25 -25.14 -6.22
C ILE A 401 10.00 -25.41 -5.37
N SER A 402 9.82 -24.69 -4.26
CA SER A 402 8.54 -24.64 -3.57
C SER A 402 7.57 -23.86 -4.46
N THR A 403 6.54 -24.53 -4.97
CA THR A 403 5.35 -23.82 -5.42
C THR A 403 4.59 -23.41 -4.17
N GLU A 404 4.94 -22.26 -3.60
CA GLU A 404 4.10 -21.62 -2.59
C GLU A 404 2.71 -21.40 -3.20
N SER A 405 1.72 -22.00 -2.55
CA SER A 405 0.31 -22.05 -2.94
C SER A 405 -0.54 -21.09 -2.14
#